data_AF-A0A7T0G244-F1
#
_entry.id   AF-A0A7T0G244-F1
#
_cell.length_a   1.000
_cell.length_b   1.000
_cell.length_c   1.000
_cell.angle_alpha   90.00
_cell.angle_beta   90.00
_cell.angle_gamma   90.00
#
_symmetry.space_group_name_H-M   'P 1'
#
loop_
_entity.id
_entity.type
_entity.pdbx_description
1 polymer ?
#
loop_
_entity_poly.entity_id
_entity_poly.type
_entity_poly.pdbx_seq_one_letter_code
_entity_poly.pdbx_strand_id
1 'polypeptide(L)'
;MGQNADPQVIAQFGLYPDKDLQLYVNQIGQDLVSSLSNPEFDDYFFKVVDSPQINAFALPGGYIYVTRGILAVMNNEAELAGVLGHEIGHVVNHHGAEQMVRSIGAQILAIGGAIASPKNAGPWLAVSTQLFTTINMGYGREAELESDAHGLMNAYEAGYDPKSAINFFRTLRQQEIMSGQSYHSFQATHPDTKIRIIKGDSLADTINNRGNKVTKKNRDNFLRKIDGLIYGGKRHSKDRREYKPEYIDIYEVKAGETFNSIAVKELNEPQQDLDIAILNGMRLEDKLEPGTLLKLVRKGKPENHKILDLKPDLARNKMKKKRELNFTFSD
;
A
#
# COMPACT_ATOMS: atom_id res chain seq x y z
N MET A 1 17.81 11.51 0.11
CA MET A 1 16.61 12.33 -0.20
C MET A 1 15.38 11.80 0.54
N GLY A 2 15.03 10.51 0.43
CA GLY A 2 13.88 9.92 1.14
C GLY A 2 13.92 10.12 2.65
N GLN A 3 15.06 9.93 3.30
CA GLN A 3 15.22 10.21 4.74
C GLN A 3 14.75 11.61 5.18
N ASN A 4 14.95 12.63 4.34
CA ASN A 4 14.52 14.01 4.64
C ASN A 4 13.04 14.26 4.29
N ALA A 5 12.46 13.47 3.38
CA ALA A 5 11.07 13.55 2.97
C ALA A 5 10.14 12.68 3.83
N ASP A 6 10.63 11.60 4.44
CA ASP A 6 9.87 10.72 5.32
C ASP A 6 9.12 11.48 6.43
N PRO A 7 9.73 12.42 7.18
CA PRO A 7 8.98 13.20 8.16
C PRO A 7 7.79 13.98 7.60
N GLN A 8 7.85 14.42 6.33
CA GLN A 8 6.73 15.11 5.67
C GLN A 8 5.59 14.14 5.35
N VAL A 9 5.92 12.93 4.89
CA VAL A 9 4.93 11.86 4.66
C VAL A 9 4.21 11.51 5.95
N ILE A 10 4.97 11.33 7.05
CA ILE A 10 4.40 11.02 8.36
C ILE A 10 3.59 12.19 8.92
N ALA A 11 4.03 13.43 8.70
CA ALA A 11 3.26 14.60 9.11
C ALA A 11 1.94 14.76 8.31
N GLN A 12 1.94 14.39 7.03
CA GLN A 12 0.77 14.51 6.17
C GLN A 12 -0.26 13.40 6.38
N PHE A 13 0.18 12.15 6.43
CA PHE A 13 -0.72 10.99 6.48
C PHE A 13 -0.80 10.34 7.85
N GLY A 14 0.20 10.51 8.71
CA GLY A 14 0.34 9.73 9.93
C GLY A 14 0.74 8.28 9.68
N LEU A 15 1.34 7.64 10.67
CA LEU A 15 1.48 6.17 10.68
C LEU A 15 0.17 5.54 11.11
N TYR A 16 -0.22 4.46 10.43
CA TYR A 16 -1.36 3.69 10.88
C TYR A 16 -1.03 3.00 12.22
N PRO A 17 -1.85 3.20 13.27
CA PRO A 17 -1.50 2.82 14.62
C PRO A 17 -1.82 1.35 14.92
N ASP A 18 -1.27 0.42 14.14
CA ASP A 18 -1.36 -1.03 14.36
C ASP A 18 0.02 -1.68 14.20
N LYS A 19 0.58 -2.20 15.31
CA LYS A 19 1.95 -2.71 15.31
C LYS A 19 2.09 -3.99 14.53
N ASP A 20 1.10 -4.87 14.63
CA ASP A 20 1.14 -6.17 13.99
C ASP A 20 1.02 -6.01 12.48
N LEU A 21 0.19 -5.06 12.03
CA LEU A 21 0.06 -4.73 10.61
C LEU A 21 1.32 -4.08 10.05
N GLN A 22 1.95 -3.14 10.79
CA GLN A 22 3.23 -2.54 10.38
C GLN A 22 4.32 -3.61 10.22
N LEU A 23 4.46 -4.51 11.21
CA LEU A 23 5.44 -5.60 11.15
C LEU A 23 5.14 -6.57 10.01
N TYR A 24 3.87 -6.89 9.77
CA TYR A 24 3.45 -7.79 8.70
C TYR A 24 3.77 -7.23 7.31
N VAL A 25 3.41 -5.97 7.05
CA VAL A 25 3.76 -5.29 5.78
C VAL A 25 5.27 -5.19 5.61
N ASN A 26 6.00 -4.87 6.68
CA ASN A 26 7.45 -4.85 6.65
C ASN A 26 8.04 -6.21 6.34
N GLN A 27 7.56 -7.30 6.95
CA GLN A 27 8.06 -8.63 6.68
C GLN A 27 7.93 -9.00 5.19
N ILE A 28 6.76 -8.75 4.58
CA ILE A 28 6.56 -9.02 3.15
C ILE A 28 7.52 -8.20 2.29
N GLY A 29 7.70 -6.92 2.63
CA GLY A 29 8.66 -6.04 1.95
C GLY A 29 10.11 -6.53 2.07
N GLN A 30 10.53 -6.97 3.25
CA GLN A 30 11.87 -7.52 3.46
C GLN A 30 12.06 -8.86 2.72
N ASP A 31 11.04 -9.72 2.68
CA ASP A 31 11.08 -10.97 1.90
C ASP A 31 11.30 -10.65 0.42
N LEU A 32 10.62 -9.64 -0.13
CA LEU A 32 10.81 -9.17 -1.50
C LEU A 32 12.25 -8.66 -1.72
N VAL A 33 12.76 -7.79 -0.85
CA VAL A 33 14.12 -7.24 -0.97
C VAL A 33 15.18 -8.34 -0.89
N SER A 34 15.00 -9.32 -0.01
CA SER A 34 15.92 -10.45 0.15
C SER A 34 16.02 -11.35 -1.09
N SER A 35 15.00 -11.32 -1.96
CA SER A 35 14.98 -12.05 -3.22
C SER A 35 15.60 -11.28 -4.39
N LEU A 36 15.99 -10.01 -4.19
CA LEU A 36 16.69 -9.22 -5.21
C LEU A 36 18.14 -9.66 -5.31
N SER A 37 18.62 -9.87 -6.54
CA SER A 37 20.03 -10.22 -6.79
C SER A 37 21.00 -9.07 -6.45
N ASN A 38 20.54 -7.82 -6.52
CA ASN A 38 21.34 -6.63 -6.21
C ASN A 38 20.42 -5.51 -5.69
N PRO A 39 20.17 -5.45 -4.38
CA PRO A 39 19.42 -4.32 -3.81
C PRO A 39 20.22 -3.03 -3.96
N GLU A 40 19.56 -1.95 -4.39
CA GLU A 40 20.19 -0.65 -4.63
C GLU A 40 20.63 0.05 -3.33
N PHE A 41 19.95 -0.26 -2.23
CA PHE A 41 20.19 0.32 -0.92
C PHE A 41 20.42 -0.77 0.12
N ASP A 42 21.25 -0.48 1.13
CA ASP A 42 21.48 -1.37 2.26
C ASP A 42 20.22 -1.57 3.10
N ASP A 43 19.38 -0.53 3.19
CA ASP A 43 18.16 -0.51 4.00
C ASP A 43 16.92 -0.18 3.16
N TYR A 44 15.85 -0.93 3.38
CA TYR A 44 14.50 -0.65 2.88
C TYR A 44 13.51 -0.53 4.04
N PHE A 45 12.59 0.42 3.95
CA PHE A 45 11.61 0.77 4.97
C PHE A 45 10.21 0.68 4.39
N PHE A 46 9.38 -0.18 4.96
CA PHE A 46 7.99 -0.35 4.54
C PHE A 46 7.05 0.13 5.64
N LYS A 47 6.15 1.06 5.30
CA LYS A 47 5.29 1.72 6.29
C LYS A 47 3.84 1.77 5.83
N VAL A 48 2.91 1.49 6.75
CA VAL A 48 1.48 1.73 6.55
C VAL A 48 1.13 3.12 7.03
N VAL A 49 0.51 3.93 6.17
CA VAL A 49 0.08 5.29 6.49
C VAL A 49 -1.43 5.40 6.69
N ASP A 50 -1.86 6.27 7.60
CA ASP A 50 -3.28 6.45 7.97
C ASP A 50 -4.03 7.33 6.94
N SER A 51 -4.14 6.81 5.72
CA SER A 51 -4.90 7.44 4.63
C SER A 51 -5.98 6.50 4.10
N PRO A 52 -7.24 6.96 3.97
CA PRO A 52 -8.31 6.18 3.34
C PRO A 52 -8.17 6.11 1.82
N GLN A 53 -7.27 6.91 1.22
CA GLN A 53 -7.03 6.86 -0.21
C GLN A 53 -6.47 5.50 -0.59
N ILE A 54 -6.83 4.98 -1.77
CA ILE A 54 -6.20 3.78 -2.32
C ILE A 54 -4.89 4.23 -2.96
N ASN A 55 -3.75 3.99 -2.31
CA ASN A 55 -2.46 4.35 -2.87
C ASN A 55 -1.30 3.52 -2.30
N ALA A 56 -0.22 3.43 -3.08
CA ALA A 56 1.11 3.02 -2.65
C ALA A 56 2.11 3.96 -3.34
N PHE A 57 3.27 4.19 -2.74
CA PHE A 57 4.31 5.02 -3.35
C PHE A 57 5.66 4.78 -2.70
N ALA A 58 6.72 5.05 -3.46
CA ALA A 58 8.10 5.01 -2.97
C ALA A 58 8.81 6.37 -3.03
N LEU A 59 9.64 6.65 -2.04
CA LEU A 59 10.62 7.74 -2.07
C LEU A 59 12.03 7.15 -2.34
N PRO A 60 12.94 7.93 -2.97
CA PRO A 60 14.34 7.54 -3.15
C PRO A 60 15.05 7.17 -1.85
N GLY A 61 15.82 6.07 -1.85
CA GLY A 61 16.51 5.56 -0.67
C GLY A 61 15.75 4.49 0.10
N GLY A 62 14.92 3.70 -0.59
CA GLY A 62 14.30 2.51 -0.02
C GLY A 62 13.07 2.76 0.85
N TYR A 63 12.42 3.92 0.81
CA TYR A 63 11.21 4.18 1.62
C TYR A 63 9.96 3.89 0.80
N ILE A 64 9.18 2.89 1.19
CA ILE A 64 7.94 2.47 0.54
C ILE A 64 6.77 2.61 1.51
N TYR A 65 5.66 3.15 1.01
CA TYR A 65 4.46 3.40 1.78
C TYR A 65 3.26 2.74 1.12
N VAL A 66 2.38 2.17 1.94
CA VAL A 66 1.05 1.72 1.53
C VAL A 66 0.01 2.39 2.43
N THR A 67 -1.12 2.79 1.87
CA THR A 67 -2.19 3.40 2.66
C THR A 67 -3.07 2.33 3.31
N ARG A 68 -3.74 2.63 4.42
CA ARG A 68 -4.79 1.71 4.90
C ARG A 68 -5.91 1.49 3.88
N GLY A 69 -6.20 2.48 3.03
CA GLY A 69 -7.18 2.35 1.95
C GLY A 69 -6.83 1.26 0.94
N ILE A 70 -5.56 1.16 0.50
CA ILE A 70 -5.15 0.11 -0.45
C ILE A 70 -5.22 -1.28 0.18
N LEU A 71 -4.86 -1.40 1.45
CA LEU A 71 -4.92 -2.68 2.17
C LEU A 71 -6.36 -3.20 2.31
N ALA A 72 -7.34 -2.31 2.48
CA ALA A 72 -8.73 -2.71 2.65
C ALA A 72 -9.35 -3.33 1.37
N VAL A 73 -8.88 -2.89 0.20
CA VAL A 73 -9.40 -3.38 -1.09
C VAL A 73 -8.67 -4.63 -1.60
N MET A 74 -7.44 -4.87 -1.15
CA MET A 74 -6.69 -6.09 -1.47
C MET A 74 -7.37 -7.34 -0.90
N ASN A 75 -7.24 -8.45 -1.61
CA ASN A 75 -7.89 -9.73 -1.29
C ASN A 75 -6.93 -10.83 -0.86
N ASN A 76 -5.62 -10.62 -0.95
CA ASN A 76 -4.63 -11.60 -0.50
C ASN A 76 -3.23 -10.97 -0.35
N GLU A 77 -2.31 -11.70 0.30
CA GLU A 77 -0.92 -11.27 0.56
C GLU A 77 -0.12 -11.10 -0.74
N ALA A 78 -0.38 -11.91 -1.77
CA ALA A 78 0.33 -11.82 -3.04
C ALA A 78 -0.03 -10.55 -3.84
N GLU A 79 -1.24 -10.00 -3.67
CA GLU A 79 -1.59 -8.67 -4.20
C GLU A 79 -0.74 -7.58 -3.55
N LEU A 80 -0.62 -7.62 -2.21
CA LEU A 80 0.25 -6.70 -1.48
C LEU A 80 1.72 -6.86 -1.90
N ALA A 81 2.21 -8.10 -1.99
CA ALA A 81 3.58 -8.37 -2.42
C ALA A 81 3.84 -7.85 -3.83
N GLY A 82 2.90 -8.02 -4.76
CA GLY A 82 2.99 -7.48 -6.11
C GLY A 82 3.06 -5.96 -6.16
N VAL A 83 2.22 -5.28 -5.37
CA VAL A 83 2.25 -3.81 -5.27
C VAL A 83 3.53 -3.31 -4.61
N LEU A 84 4.00 -3.95 -3.54
CA LEU A 84 5.29 -3.61 -2.92
C LEU A 84 6.46 -3.85 -3.89
N GLY A 85 6.45 -4.96 -4.63
CA GLY A 85 7.44 -5.25 -5.68
C GLY A 85 7.44 -4.21 -6.79
N HIS A 86 6.26 -3.70 -7.18
CA HIS A 86 6.12 -2.59 -8.13
C HIS A 86 6.78 -1.31 -7.59
N GLU A 87 6.51 -0.95 -6.33
CA GLU A 87 7.14 0.21 -5.68
C GLU A 87 8.66 0.06 -5.54
N ILE A 88 9.14 -1.14 -5.21
CA ILE A 88 10.58 -1.47 -5.23
C ILE A 88 11.14 -1.28 -6.65
N GLY A 89 10.40 -1.65 -7.70
CA GLY A 89 10.77 -1.41 -9.09
C GLY A 89 10.98 0.07 -9.42
N HIS A 90 10.14 0.97 -8.90
CA HIS A 90 10.36 2.42 -9.04
C HIS A 90 11.63 2.91 -8.33
N VAL A 91 12.00 2.28 -7.21
CA VAL A 91 13.22 2.60 -6.46
C VAL A 91 14.46 2.11 -7.21
N VAL A 92 14.46 0.85 -7.65
CA VAL A 92 15.58 0.20 -8.35
C VAL A 92 15.86 0.88 -9.68
N ASN A 93 14.83 1.28 -10.43
CA ASN A 93 14.99 1.97 -11.72
C ASN A 93 15.09 3.50 -11.58
N HIS A 94 15.23 4.03 -10.37
CA HIS A 94 15.38 5.46 -10.08
C HIS A 94 14.28 6.37 -10.65
N HIS A 95 13.08 5.84 -10.93
CA HIS A 95 11.98 6.58 -11.57
C HIS A 95 11.62 7.87 -10.82
N GLY A 96 11.65 7.85 -9.48
CA GLY A 96 11.43 9.04 -8.65
C GLY A 96 12.45 10.16 -8.88
N ALA A 97 13.73 9.80 -9.01
CA ALA A 97 14.79 10.76 -9.27
C ALA A 97 14.70 11.31 -10.71
N GLU A 98 14.43 10.45 -11.69
CA GLU A 98 14.23 10.87 -13.08
C GLU A 98 13.04 11.84 -13.21
N GLN A 99 11.91 11.51 -12.59
CA GLN A 99 10.71 12.34 -12.63
C GLN A 99 10.96 13.70 -11.97
N MET A 100 11.72 13.73 -10.87
CA MET A 100 12.13 14.98 -10.22
C MET A 100 13.05 15.83 -11.10
N VAL A 101 14.03 15.22 -11.79
CA VAL A 101 14.88 15.92 -12.76
C VAL A 101 14.04 16.49 -13.90
N ARG A 102 13.05 15.74 -14.40
CA ARG A 102 12.12 16.21 -15.44
C ARG A 102 11.24 17.36 -14.95
N SER A 103 10.74 17.32 -13.71
CA SER A 103 9.80 18.32 -13.19
C SER A 103 10.47 19.64 -12.80
N ILE A 104 11.72 19.60 -12.32
CA ILE A 104 12.48 20.78 -11.88
C ILE A 104 13.43 21.28 -12.97
N GLY A 105 13.75 20.45 -13.96
CA GLY A 105 14.68 20.78 -15.04
C GLY A 105 16.09 21.13 -14.55
N ALA A 106 16.77 22.04 -15.25
CA ALA A 106 18.12 22.48 -14.91
C ALA A 106 18.24 23.18 -13.54
N GLN A 107 17.12 23.56 -12.90
CA GLN A 107 17.15 24.18 -11.57
C GLN A 107 17.68 23.22 -10.50
N ILE A 108 17.62 21.89 -10.73
CA ILE A 108 18.17 20.90 -9.80
C ILE A 108 19.70 21.03 -9.68
N LEU A 109 20.40 21.49 -10.73
CA LEU A 109 21.85 21.74 -10.72
C LEU A 109 22.20 22.96 -9.85
N ALA A 110 21.35 23.99 -9.86
CA ALA A 110 21.50 25.17 -9.00
C ALA A 110 21.29 24.83 -7.52
N ILE A 111 20.37 23.88 -7.23
CA ILE A 111 20.18 23.37 -5.88
C ILE A 111 21.33 22.41 -5.51
N GLY A 112 21.83 21.58 -6.43
CA GLY A 112 22.92 20.62 -6.22
C GLY A 112 24.18 21.21 -5.57
N GLY A 113 24.56 22.43 -5.95
CA GLY A 113 25.67 23.16 -5.31
C GLY A 113 25.39 23.61 -3.85
N ALA A 114 24.13 23.84 -3.49
CA ALA A 114 23.69 24.24 -2.14
C ALA A 114 23.41 23.03 -1.21
N ILE A 115 23.04 21.88 -1.79
CA ILE A 115 22.76 20.62 -1.10
C ILE A 115 24.04 19.97 -0.53
N ALA A 116 25.20 20.21 -1.16
CA ALA A 116 26.51 19.69 -0.75
C ALA A 116 26.97 20.15 0.64
N SER A 117 26.32 21.16 1.23
CA SER A 117 26.53 21.58 2.61
C SER A 117 25.40 21.06 3.52
N PRO A 118 25.65 20.05 4.39
CA PRO A 118 24.66 19.54 5.34
C PRO A 118 24.14 20.57 6.35
N LYS A 119 24.75 21.76 6.41
CA LYS A 119 24.40 22.83 7.35
C LYS A 119 23.22 23.70 6.89
N ASN A 120 22.78 23.57 5.64
CA ASN A 120 21.71 24.40 5.08
C ASN A 120 20.39 23.60 5.00
N ALA A 121 19.59 23.65 6.07
CA ALA A 121 18.32 22.92 6.15
C ALA A 121 17.23 23.42 5.18
N GLY A 122 17.26 24.71 4.79
CA GLY A 122 16.25 25.33 3.93
C GLY A 122 16.17 24.72 2.52
N PRO A 123 17.28 24.65 1.75
CA PRO A 123 17.29 24.02 0.43
C PRO A 123 16.86 22.55 0.44
N TRP A 124 17.25 21.80 1.48
CA TRP A 124 16.84 20.41 1.65
C TRP A 124 15.34 20.25 1.87
N LEU A 125 14.72 21.15 2.66
CA LEU A 125 13.27 21.15 2.88
C LEU A 125 12.52 21.35 1.55
N ALA A 126 12.90 22.36 0.76
CA ALA A 126 12.28 22.64 -0.53
C ALA A 126 12.38 21.45 -1.50
N VAL A 127 13.55 20.80 -1.57
CA VAL A 127 13.76 19.58 -2.36
C VAL A 127 12.85 18.45 -1.91
N SER A 128 12.76 18.19 -0.60
CA SER A 128 11.91 17.12 -0.07
C SER A 128 10.41 17.35 -0.31
N THR A 129 9.94 18.59 -0.20
CA THR A 129 8.53 18.94 -0.49
C THR A 129 8.21 18.80 -1.98
N GLN A 130 9.13 19.23 -2.85
CA GLN A 130 8.96 19.08 -4.29
C GLN A 130 8.99 17.60 -4.72
N LEU A 131 9.89 16.80 -4.15
CA LEU A 131 9.95 15.36 -4.36
C LEU A 131 8.63 14.69 -3.98
N PHE A 132 8.11 15.01 -2.79
CA PHE A 132 6.82 14.49 -2.33
C PHE A 132 5.67 14.89 -3.27
N THR A 133 5.66 16.14 -3.74
CA THR A 133 4.66 16.61 -4.72
C THR A 133 4.78 15.86 -6.05
N THR A 134 6.01 15.59 -6.49
CA THR A 134 6.29 14.96 -7.78
C THR A 134 5.85 13.51 -7.83
N ILE A 135 6.02 12.76 -6.74
CA ILE A 135 5.59 11.36 -6.66
C ILE A 135 4.07 11.25 -6.73
N ASN A 136 3.34 12.25 -6.23
CA ASN A 136 1.88 12.33 -6.39
C ASN A 136 1.42 12.70 -7.82
N MET A 137 2.32 13.11 -8.72
CA MET A 137 1.98 13.39 -10.13
C MET A 137 2.02 12.12 -11.02
N GLY A 138 2.56 11.02 -10.49
CA GLY A 138 2.69 9.75 -11.19
C GLY A 138 3.86 9.65 -12.18
N TYR A 139 4.05 8.44 -12.71
CA TYR A 139 5.13 8.11 -13.63
C TYR A 139 4.66 7.92 -15.08
N GLY A 140 5.61 8.00 -16.02
CA GLY A 140 5.34 7.72 -17.43
C GLY A 140 5.02 6.24 -17.67
N ARG A 141 4.34 5.95 -18.79
CA ARG A 141 3.91 4.59 -19.16
C ARG A 141 5.07 3.58 -19.16
N GLU A 142 6.23 3.97 -19.68
CA GLU A 142 7.41 3.12 -19.75
C GLU A 142 7.88 2.72 -18.35
N ALA A 143 7.98 3.69 -17.44
CA ALA A 143 8.35 3.47 -16.04
C ALA A 143 7.36 2.57 -15.29
N GLU A 144 6.06 2.71 -15.56
CA GLU A 144 5.03 1.82 -14.99
C GLU A 144 5.19 0.38 -15.51
N LEU A 145 5.47 0.18 -16.80
CA LEU A 145 5.65 -1.16 -17.37
C LEU A 145 6.95 -1.84 -16.91
N GLU A 146 8.02 -1.07 -16.72
CA GLU A 146 9.27 -1.57 -16.13
C GLU A 146 9.07 -1.98 -14.67
N SER A 147 8.32 -1.17 -13.92
CA SER A 147 8.00 -1.46 -12.51
C SER A 147 7.03 -2.63 -12.36
N ASP A 148 6.05 -2.78 -13.27
CA ASP A 148 5.18 -3.95 -13.37
C ASP A 148 6.02 -5.22 -13.60
N ALA A 149 6.92 -5.18 -14.59
CA ALA A 149 7.76 -6.33 -14.91
C ALA A 149 8.67 -6.72 -13.75
N HIS A 150 9.26 -5.72 -13.08
CA HIS A 150 10.05 -5.92 -11.87
C HIS A 150 9.22 -6.52 -10.74
N GLY A 151 8.05 -5.94 -10.44
CA GLY A 151 7.19 -6.38 -9.34
C GLY A 151 6.66 -7.80 -9.52
N LEU A 152 6.29 -8.18 -10.76
CA LEU A 152 5.87 -9.54 -11.07
C LEU A 152 7.00 -10.55 -10.85
N MET A 153 8.20 -10.25 -11.35
CA MET A 153 9.36 -11.13 -11.18
C MET A 153 9.78 -11.21 -9.70
N ASN A 154 9.84 -10.08 -9.01
CA ASN A 154 10.24 -10.01 -7.61
C ASN A 154 9.24 -10.73 -6.69
N ALA A 155 7.93 -10.58 -6.92
CA ALA A 155 6.92 -11.36 -6.22
C ALA A 155 7.09 -12.87 -6.45
N TYR A 156 7.34 -13.29 -7.69
CA TYR A 156 7.61 -14.70 -8.01
C TYR A 156 8.86 -15.23 -7.31
N GLU A 157 9.96 -14.47 -7.29
CA GLU A 157 11.19 -14.83 -6.60
C GLU A 157 11.03 -14.88 -5.06
N ALA A 158 10.15 -14.06 -4.50
CA ALA A 158 9.73 -14.17 -3.10
C ALA A 158 8.69 -15.30 -2.85
N GLY A 159 8.25 -16.00 -3.89
CA GLY A 159 7.34 -17.15 -3.80
C GLY A 159 5.84 -16.80 -3.80
N TYR A 160 5.49 -15.59 -4.19
CA TYR A 160 4.12 -15.12 -4.36
C TYR A 160 3.60 -15.35 -5.77
N ASP A 161 2.29 -15.52 -5.91
CA ASP A 161 1.66 -15.68 -7.24
C ASP A 161 1.69 -14.35 -8.00
N PRO A 162 2.48 -14.22 -9.09
CA PRO A 162 2.62 -12.97 -9.81
C PRO A 162 1.31 -12.51 -10.45
N LYS A 163 0.37 -13.43 -10.75
CA LYS A 163 -0.95 -13.04 -11.29
C LYS A 163 -1.78 -12.21 -10.31
N SER A 164 -1.48 -12.27 -9.01
CA SER A 164 -2.24 -11.57 -7.99
C SER A 164 -2.18 -10.05 -8.17
N ALA A 165 -1.01 -9.48 -8.48
CA ALA A 165 -0.88 -8.05 -8.78
C ALA A 165 -1.81 -7.59 -9.93
N ILE A 166 -1.96 -8.43 -10.96
CA ILE A 166 -2.85 -8.14 -12.10
C ILE A 166 -4.32 -8.26 -11.70
N ASN A 167 -4.67 -9.22 -10.83
CA ASN A 167 -6.01 -9.34 -10.27
C ASN A 167 -6.38 -8.15 -9.38
N PHE A 168 -5.40 -7.57 -8.67
CA PHE A 168 -5.62 -6.33 -7.94
C PHE A 168 -6.01 -5.18 -8.88
N PHE A 169 -5.32 -5.00 -10.02
CA PHE A 169 -5.72 -4.00 -11.03
C PHE A 169 -7.12 -4.25 -11.60
N ARG A 170 -7.50 -5.52 -11.80
CA ARG A 170 -8.87 -5.88 -12.20
C ARG A 170 -9.89 -5.49 -11.14
N THR A 171 -9.58 -5.72 -9.86
CA THR A 171 -10.41 -5.35 -8.71
C THR A 171 -10.63 -3.84 -8.66
N LEU A 172 -9.57 -3.04 -8.78
CA LEU A 172 -9.68 -1.57 -8.81
C LEU A 172 -10.56 -1.07 -9.97
N ARG A 173 -10.38 -1.65 -11.16
CA ARG A 173 -11.19 -1.31 -12.33
C ARG A 173 -12.67 -1.68 -12.14
N GLN A 174 -12.94 -2.84 -11.57
CA GLN A 174 -14.31 -3.28 -11.31
C GLN A 174 -14.98 -2.37 -10.28
N GLN A 175 -14.27 -2.03 -9.20
CA GLN A 175 -14.77 -1.09 -8.19
C GLN A 175 -15.06 0.30 -8.79
N GLU A 176 -14.20 0.81 -9.66
CA GLU A 176 -14.43 2.09 -10.36
C GLU A 176 -15.70 2.06 -11.21
N ILE A 177 -15.89 0.99 -12.00
CA ILE A 177 -17.06 0.84 -12.87
C ILE A 177 -18.36 0.78 -12.03
N MET A 178 -18.33 0.10 -10.89
CA MET A 178 -19.53 -0.21 -10.12
C MET A 178 -19.92 0.87 -9.12
N SER A 179 -18.94 1.51 -8.47
CA SER A 179 -19.21 2.61 -7.53
C SER A 179 -19.51 3.94 -8.24
N GLY A 180 -19.15 4.06 -9.52
CA GLY A 180 -19.16 5.34 -10.25
C GLY A 180 -18.20 6.39 -9.66
N GLN A 181 -17.45 6.02 -8.62
CA GLN A 181 -16.38 6.80 -8.02
C GLN A 181 -15.08 6.31 -8.65
N SER A 182 -14.43 7.18 -9.41
CA SER A 182 -13.08 6.86 -9.85
C SER A 182 -12.15 6.88 -8.65
N TYR A 183 -11.36 5.82 -8.49
CA TYR A 183 -10.31 5.74 -7.47
C TYR A 183 -9.10 6.55 -7.92
N HIS A 184 -9.36 7.86 -8.08
CA HIS A 184 -8.49 8.83 -8.71
C HIS A 184 -7.09 8.84 -8.11
N SER A 185 -6.90 8.52 -6.83
CA SER A 185 -5.57 8.58 -6.21
C SER A 185 -4.59 7.57 -6.82
N PHE A 186 -4.95 6.29 -6.91
CA PHE A 186 -4.06 5.26 -7.46
C PHE A 186 -3.83 5.46 -8.96
N GLN A 187 -4.89 5.74 -9.73
CA GLN A 187 -4.76 5.94 -11.18
C GLN A 187 -4.07 7.26 -11.55
N ALA A 188 -4.17 8.29 -10.72
CA ALA A 188 -3.44 9.54 -10.94
C ALA A 188 -1.93 9.34 -10.78
N THR A 189 -1.51 8.52 -9.81
CA THR A 189 -0.10 8.19 -9.64
C THR A 189 0.38 7.07 -10.57
N HIS A 190 -0.53 6.20 -11.01
CA HIS A 190 -0.21 5.00 -11.81
C HIS A 190 -1.18 4.82 -13.00
N PRO A 191 -1.01 5.57 -14.11
CA PRO A 191 -1.93 5.55 -15.24
C PRO A 191 -1.85 4.28 -16.13
N ASP A 192 -2.85 4.12 -17.00
CA ASP A 192 -2.97 3.10 -18.06
C ASP A 192 -3.20 1.65 -17.62
N THR A 193 -4.13 1.45 -16.69
CA THR A 193 -4.48 0.13 -16.13
C THR A 193 -4.82 -0.92 -17.19
N LYS A 194 -5.41 -0.55 -18.34
CA LYS A 194 -5.81 -1.53 -19.37
C LYS A 194 -4.62 -2.17 -20.07
N ILE A 195 -3.64 -1.39 -20.51
CA ILE A 195 -2.44 -1.93 -21.19
C ILE A 195 -1.58 -2.71 -20.19
N ARG A 196 -1.46 -2.21 -18.96
CA ARG A 196 -0.74 -2.88 -17.87
C ARG A 196 -1.34 -4.24 -17.54
N ILE A 197 -2.67 -4.36 -17.45
CA ILE A 197 -3.33 -5.66 -17.27
C ILE A 197 -2.96 -6.62 -18.41
N ILE A 198 -3.04 -6.18 -19.68
CA ILE A 198 -2.76 -7.07 -20.83
C ILE A 198 -1.31 -7.54 -20.83
N LYS A 199 -0.35 -6.62 -20.67
CA LYS A 199 1.09 -6.94 -20.70
C LYS A 199 1.50 -7.75 -19.47
N GLY A 200 1.02 -7.35 -18.29
CA GLY A 200 1.29 -8.03 -17.03
C GLY A 200 0.75 -9.45 -16.99
N ASP A 201 -0.43 -9.71 -17.56
CA ASP A 201 -1.00 -11.06 -17.64
C ASP A 201 -0.12 -12.00 -18.49
N SER A 202 0.28 -11.52 -19.68
CA SER A 202 1.18 -12.27 -20.57
C SER A 202 2.54 -12.54 -19.92
N LEU A 203 3.08 -11.59 -19.17
CA LEU A 203 4.34 -11.76 -18.44
C LEU A 203 4.18 -12.73 -17.26
N ALA A 204 3.12 -12.59 -16.46
CA ALA A 204 2.85 -13.49 -15.33
C ALA A 204 2.66 -14.94 -15.79
N ASP A 205 1.98 -15.16 -16.93
CA ASP A 205 1.90 -16.48 -17.57
C ASP A 205 3.28 -17.01 -17.95
N THR A 206 4.12 -16.16 -18.56
CA THR A 206 5.47 -16.55 -18.96
C THR A 206 6.34 -16.93 -17.76
N ILE A 207 6.27 -16.16 -16.66
CA ILE A 207 7.00 -16.41 -15.42
C ILE A 207 6.56 -17.75 -14.81
N ASN A 208 5.25 -17.94 -14.62
CA ASN A 208 4.71 -19.16 -14.01
C ASN A 208 4.96 -20.40 -14.88
N ASN A 209 4.90 -20.30 -16.21
CA ASN A 209 5.12 -21.45 -17.10
C ASN A 209 6.60 -21.84 -17.20
N ARG A 210 7.53 -20.91 -16.95
CA ARG A 210 8.98 -21.17 -17.06
C ARG A 210 9.58 -21.73 -15.78
N GLY A 211 9.02 -21.40 -14.62
CA GLY A 211 9.57 -21.88 -13.37
C GLY A 211 8.66 -22.91 -12.68
N ASN A 212 9.28 -23.91 -12.07
CA ASN A 212 8.59 -25.01 -11.39
C ASN A 212 8.27 -24.68 -9.91
N LYS A 213 8.11 -23.39 -9.58
CA LYS A 213 7.92 -22.94 -8.21
C LYS A 213 6.44 -22.94 -7.84
N VAL A 214 6.11 -23.52 -6.69
CA VAL A 214 4.79 -23.35 -6.08
C VAL A 214 4.71 -21.95 -5.52
N THR A 215 3.74 -21.17 -6.01
CA THR A 215 3.50 -19.81 -5.56
C THR A 215 2.31 -19.75 -4.62
N LYS A 216 2.37 -18.84 -3.64
CA LYS A 216 1.34 -18.68 -2.61
C LYS A 216 0.55 -17.38 -2.80
N LYS A 217 -0.74 -17.43 -2.47
CA LYS A 217 -1.58 -16.22 -2.32
C LYS A 217 -1.70 -15.76 -0.87
N ASN A 218 -1.71 -16.69 0.09
CA ASN A 218 -1.88 -16.43 1.53
C ASN A 218 -3.12 -15.55 1.87
N ARG A 219 -4.25 -15.80 1.19
CA ARG A 219 -5.48 -15.01 1.33
C ARG A 219 -5.96 -14.90 2.79
N ASP A 220 -6.17 -16.02 3.46
CA ASP A 220 -6.77 -16.01 4.79
C ASP A 220 -5.85 -15.40 5.85
N ASN A 221 -4.53 -15.59 5.70
CA ASN A 221 -3.55 -14.91 6.57
C ASN A 221 -3.66 -13.39 6.41
N PHE A 222 -3.68 -12.92 5.16
CA PHE A 222 -3.84 -11.50 4.86
C PHE A 222 -5.15 -10.93 5.44
N LEU A 223 -6.28 -11.62 5.22
CA LEU A 223 -7.57 -11.17 5.74
C LEU A 223 -7.54 -11.03 7.27
N ARG A 224 -7.03 -12.04 7.98
CA ARG A 224 -6.88 -11.96 9.45
C ARG A 224 -5.96 -10.83 9.91
N LYS A 225 -4.98 -10.42 9.10
CA LYS A 225 -4.09 -9.29 9.42
C LYS A 225 -4.74 -7.92 9.24
N ILE A 226 -5.81 -7.83 8.44
CA ILE A 226 -6.57 -6.60 8.24
C ILE A 226 -7.92 -6.59 8.97
N ASP A 227 -8.19 -7.59 9.81
CA ASP A 227 -9.37 -7.62 10.65
C ASP A 227 -9.35 -6.46 11.65
N GLY A 228 -10.41 -5.64 11.65
CA GLY A 228 -10.49 -4.39 12.39
C GLY A 228 -9.83 -3.18 11.70
N LEU A 229 -9.33 -3.31 10.47
CA LEU A 229 -8.74 -2.21 9.71
C LEU A 229 -9.78 -1.11 9.48
N ILE A 230 -9.43 0.14 9.77
CA ILE A 230 -10.34 1.27 9.52
C ILE A 230 -10.46 1.47 8.00
N TYR A 231 -11.67 1.30 7.48
CA TYR A 231 -12.02 1.47 6.08
C TYR A 231 -12.42 2.91 5.78
N GLY A 232 -13.38 3.45 6.55
CA GLY A 232 -14.09 4.68 6.21
C GLY A 232 -14.61 5.46 7.42
N GLY A 233 -15.56 6.36 7.16
CA GLY A 233 -16.16 7.28 8.13
C GLY A 233 -15.74 8.74 7.94
N LYS A 234 -16.72 9.66 7.96
CA LYS A 234 -16.49 11.10 7.82
C LYS A 234 -15.88 11.67 9.10
N ARG A 235 -14.61 12.06 9.08
CA ARG A 235 -14.02 12.94 10.09
C ARG A 235 -14.41 14.39 9.75
N HIS A 236 -15.60 14.83 10.14
CA HIS A 236 -15.99 16.22 9.90
C HIS A 236 -15.05 17.15 10.68
N SER A 237 -14.34 18.05 9.98
CA SER A 237 -13.34 18.94 10.61
C SER A 237 -13.93 19.86 11.69
N LYS A 238 -15.24 20.06 11.68
CA LYS A 238 -15.98 20.92 12.62
C LYS A 238 -16.85 20.16 13.63
N ASP A 239 -17.00 18.84 13.52
CA ASP A 239 -17.85 18.08 14.43
C ASP A 239 -17.11 16.87 15.01
N ARG A 240 -16.63 17.05 16.24
CA ARG A 240 -15.94 15.99 17.01
C ARG A 240 -16.90 15.00 17.66
N ARG A 241 -18.23 15.20 17.56
CA ARG A 241 -19.21 14.44 18.36
C ARG A 241 -19.77 13.20 17.67
N GLU A 242 -19.56 13.00 16.37
CA GLU A 242 -20.16 11.87 15.65
C GLU A 242 -19.23 11.23 14.62
N TYR A 243 -17.95 11.03 14.96
CA TYR A 243 -17.11 10.14 14.16
C TYR A 243 -17.59 8.70 14.35
N LYS A 244 -18.30 8.18 13.35
CA LYS A 244 -18.66 6.75 13.22
C LYS A 244 -17.71 6.14 12.20
N PRO A 245 -16.57 5.57 12.64
CA PRO A 245 -15.68 4.87 11.72
C PRO A 245 -16.41 3.70 11.09
N GLU A 246 -15.99 3.34 9.89
CA GLU A 246 -16.30 2.06 9.27
C GLU A 246 -15.02 1.23 9.29
N TYR A 247 -15.13 -0.05 9.58
CA TYR A 247 -14.00 -0.97 9.66
C TYR A 247 -14.26 -2.25 8.87
N ILE A 248 -13.18 -2.90 8.46
CA ILE A 248 -13.19 -4.23 7.85
C ILE A 248 -13.35 -5.26 8.97
N ASP A 249 -14.44 -6.01 8.92
CA ASP A 249 -14.70 -7.19 9.76
C ASP A 249 -14.51 -8.45 8.90
N ILE A 250 -13.79 -9.44 9.42
CA ILE A 250 -13.61 -10.71 8.72
C ILE A 250 -14.67 -11.71 9.17
N TYR A 251 -15.65 -11.93 8.31
CA TYR A 251 -16.74 -12.86 8.51
C TYR A 251 -16.43 -14.23 7.90
N GLU A 252 -16.69 -15.30 8.65
CA GLU A 252 -16.61 -16.67 8.16
C GLU A 252 -18.00 -17.16 7.67
N VAL A 253 -18.08 -17.50 6.38
CA VAL A 253 -19.32 -17.98 5.74
C VAL A 253 -19.84 -19.24 6.43
N LYS A 254 -21.13 -19.26 6.74
CA LYS A 254 -21.83 -20.43 7.29
C LYS A 254 -22.55 -21.20 6.19
N ALA A 255 -22.86 -22.47 6.46
CA ALA A 255 -23.50 -23.35 5.48
C ALA A 255 -24.82 -22.79 4.95
N GLY A 256 -24.93 -22.71 3.61
CA GLY A 256 -26.11 -22.23 2.90
C GLY A 256 -26.26 -20.72 2.80
N GLU A 257 -25.29 -19.94 3.31
CA GLU A 257 -25.33 -18.48 3.19
C GLU A 257 -25.03 -18.00 1.77
N THR A 258 -25.77 -16.98 1.34
CA THR A 258 -25.52 -16.17 0.15
C THR A 258 -25.09 -14.76 0.56
N PHE A 259 -24.49 -13.99 -0.36
CA PHE A 259 -24.18 -12.58 -0.13
C PHE A 259 -25.40 -11.80 0.38
N ASN A 260 -26.57 -12.02 -0.21
CA ASN A 260 -27.82 -11.40 0.20
C ASN A 260 -28.21 -11.78 1.64
N SER A 261 -28.18 -13.06 1.98
CA SER A 261 -28.51 -13.51 3.34
C SER A 261 -27.56 -12.93 4.39
N ILE A 262 -26.27 -12.79 4.06
CA ILE A 262 -25.25 -12.19 4.92
C ILE A 262 -25.52 -10.69 5.07
N ALA A 263 -25.78 -9.98 3.97
CA ALA A 263 -26.08 -8.54 4.01
C ALA A 263 -27.31 -8.22 4.88
N VAL A 264 -28.37 -9.02 4.77
CA VAL A 264 -29.57 -8.90 5.60
C VAL A 264 -29.25 -9.18 7.08
N LYS A 265 -28.57 -10.28 7.35
CA LYS A 265 -28.36 -10.78 8.72
C LYS A 265 -27.31 -9.99 9.49
N GLU A 266 -26.18 -9.71 8.85
CA GLU A 266 -24.99 -9.14 9.50
C GLU A 266 -24.96 -7.61 9.43
N LEU A 267 -25.56 -7.02 8.38
CA LEU A 267 -25.49 -5.58 8.12
C LEU A 267 -26.86 -4.89 8.18
N ASN A 268 -27.96 -5.66 8.20
CA ASN A 268 -29.33 -5.14 8.12
C ASN A 268 -29.56 -4.22 6.90
N GLU A 269 -28.84 -4.48 5.81
CA GLU A 269 -28.84 -3.68 4.59
C GLU A 269 -28.74 -4.63 3.36
N PRO A 270 -29.88 -5.20 2.88
CA PRO A 270 -29.88 -6.19 1.79
C PRO A 270 -29.16 -5.73 0.52
N GLN A 271 -29.19 -4.42 0.24
CA GLN A 271 -28.56 -3.79 -0.91
C GLN A 271 -27.02 -3.84 -0.90
N GLN A 272 -26.39 -4.21 0.23
CA GLN A 272 -24.94 -4.31 0.34
C GLN A 272 -24.38 -5.67 -0.14
N ASP A 273 -25.21 -6.59 -0.62
CA ASP A 273 -24.75 -7.89 -1.10
C ASP A 273 -23.74 -7.78 -2.26
N LEU A 274 -24.02 -6.86 -3.19
CA LEU A 274 -23.12 -6.49 -4.27
C LEU A 274 -21.81 -5.89 -3.76
N ASP A 275 -21.88 -5.00 -2.77
CA ASP A 275 -20.70 -4.38 -2.17
C ASP A 275 -19.81 -5.42 -1.46
N ILE A 276 -20.41 -6.39 -0.77
CA ILE A 276 -19.68 -7.51 -0.16
C ILE A 276 -18.97 -8.33 -1.24
N ALA A 277 -19.67 -8.69 -2.33
CA ALA A 277 -19.08 -9.47 -3.41
C ALA A 277 -17.88 -8.73 -4.03
N ILE A 278 -18.06 -7.46 -4.41
CA ILE A 278 -17.02 -6.63 -5.02
C ILE A 278 -15.82 -6.46 -4.09
N LEU A 279 -16.05 -6.14 -2.81
CA LEU A 279 -14.99 -5.93 -1.86
C LEU A 279 -14.10 -7.18 -1.71
N ASN A 280 -14.69 -8.36 -1.90
CA ASN A 280 -14.00 -9.65 -1.81
C ASN A 280 -13.46 -10.17 -3.15
N GLY A 281 -13.56 -9.38 -4.23
CA GLY A 281 -13.13 -9.78 -5.57
C GLY A 281 -13.99 -10.91 -6.17
N MET A 282 -15.25 -10.99 -5.77
CA MET A 282 -16.22 -12.01 -6.17
C MET A 282 -17.36 -11.38 -6.98
N ARG A 283 -18.10 -12.23 -7.70
CA ARG A 283 -19.35 -11.88 -8.37
C ARG A 283 -20.53 -12.25 -7.48
N LEU A 284 -21.65 -11.56 -7.65
CA LEU A 284 -22.84 -11.79 -6.81
C LEU A 284 -23.39 -13.22 -6.95
N GLU A 285 -23.19 -13.82 -8.12
CA GLU A 285 -23.58 -15.19 -8.47
C GLU A 285 -22.57 -16.27 -8.04
N ASP A 286 -21.40 -15.89 -7.51
CA ASP A 286 -20.42 -16.86 -7.01
C ASP A 286 -21.00 -17.60 -5.80
N LYS A 287 -20.77 -18.92 -5.75
CA LYS A 287 -21.19 -19.75 -4.61
C LYS A 287 -20.24 -19.52 -3.43
N LEU A 288 -20.83 -19.31 -2.25
CA LEU A 288 -20.09 -19.17 -1.01
C LEU A 288 -19.96 -20.53 -0.32
N GLU A 289 -18.73 -21.03 -0.24
CA GLU A 289 -18.43 -22.27 0.48
C GLU A 289 -18.30 -21.99 1.99
N PRO A 290 -18.82 -22.88 2.87
CA PRO A 290 -18.66 -22.73 4.31
C PRO A 290 -17.18 -22.62 4.71
N GLY A 291 -16.87 -21.73 5.64
CA GLY A 291 -15.48 -21.46 6.07
C GLY A 291 -14.75 -20.41 5.22
N THR A 292 -15.34 -19.96 4.11
CA THR A 292 -14.76 -18.86 3.31
C THR A 292 -14.75 -17.57 4.13
N LEU A 293 -13.60 -16.91 4.21
CA LEU A 293 -13.49 -15.61 4.86
C LEU A 293 -13.87 -14.47 3.91
N LEU A 294 -14.77 -13.60 4.36
CA LEU A 294 -15.25 -12.42 3.65
C LEU A 294 -14.99 -11.16 4.46
N LYS A 295 -14.55 -10.10 3.78
CA LYS A 295 -14.54 -8.73 4.30
C LYS A 295 -15.96 -8.20 4.31
N LEU A 296 -16.42 -7.70 5.47
CA LEU A 296 -17.63 -6.90 5.63
C LEU A 296 -17.23 -5.49 6.09
N VAL A 297 -17.99 -4.47 5.67
CA VAL A 297 -17.81 -3.11 6.16
C VAL A 297 -18.81 -2.86 7.29
N ARG A 298 -18.32 -2.78 8.52
CA ARG A 298 -19.17 -2.54 9.70
C ARG A 298 -19.01 -1.10 10.20
N LYS A 299 -20.12 -0.51 10.66
CA LYS A 299 -20.14 0.80 11.32
C LYS A 299 -19.76 0.65 12.79
N GLY A 300 -18.99 1.60 13.33
CA GLY A 300 -18.60 1.65 14.73
C GLY A 300 -17.11 1.41 14.94
N LYS A 301 -16.73 1.02 16.15
CA LYS A 301 -15.35 0.68 16.49
C LYS A 301 -15.17 -0.84 16.42
N PRO A 302 -14.05 -1.34 15.88
CA PRO A 302 -13.75 -2.76 15.95
C PRO A 302 -13.55 -3.18 17.42
N GLU A 303 -14.02 -4.38 17.78
CA GLU A 303 -13.91 -4.91 19.14
C GLU A 303 -12.44 -5.15 19.54
N ASN A 304 -11.56 -5.42 18.58
CA ASN A 304 -10.15 -5.78 18.78
C ASN A 304 -9.15 -4.68 18.33
N HIS A 305 -9.41 -3.40 18.67
CA HIS A 305 -8.55 -2.30 18.21
C HIS A 305 -7.15 -2.32 18.87
N LYS A 306 -6.13 -2.82 18.16
CA LYS A 306 -4.73 -2.86 18.60
C LYS A 306 -4.04 -1.50 18.37
N ILE A 307 -4.19 -0.55 19.29
CA ILE A 307 -3.58 0.79 19.14
C ILE A 307 -2.07 0.74 19.41
N LEU A 308 -1.29 1.22 18.45
CA LEU A 308 0.11 1.62 18.62
C LEU A 308 0.16 3.02 19.26
N ASP A 309 0.61 3.13 20.51
CA ASP A 309 0.77 4.42 21.20
C ASP A 309 2.06 5.11 20.70
N LEU A 310 1.97 5.75 19.54
CA LEU A 310 3.04 6.62 19.04
C LEU A 310 2.94 7.96 19.75
N LYS A 311 3.65 8.11 20.88
CA LYS A 311 3.90 9.44 21.45
C LYS A 311 4.66 10.27 20.40
N PRO A 312 4.13 11.43 19.98
CA PRO A 312 4.85 12.31 19.09
C PRO A 312 6.01 12.90 19.88
N ASP A 313 7.24 12.47 19.62
CA ASP A 313 8.42 13.21 20.04
C ASP A 313 8.44 14.52 19.23
N LEU A 314 7.76 15.52 19.77
CA LEU A 314 7.81 16.88 19.28
C LEU A 314 9.26 17.34 19.33
N ALA A 315 9.84 17.48 18.14
CA ALA A 315 11.06 18.19 17.90
C ALA A 315 11.00 19.59 18.55
N ARG A 316 11.50 19.68 19.78
CA ARG A 316 11.96 20.90 20.41
C ARG A 316 13.32 20.65 21.03
N ASN A 317 14.34 21.02 20.27
CA ASN A 317 15.67 21.46 20.72
C ASN A 317 16.28 20.72 21.91
N LYS A 318 17.34 19.94 21.63
CA LYS A 318 18.67 20.23 22.18
C LYS A 318 19.76 19.53 21.37
N MET A 319 20.63 20.36 20.77
CA MET A 319 21.96 19.96 20.31
C MET A 319 22.77 19.30 21.45
N LYS A 320 23.67 18.38 21.05
CA LYS A 320 24.71 17.65 21.83
C LYS A 320 24.14 16.45 22.59
N LYS A 321 24.47 15.19 22.28
CA LYS A 321 25.80 14.56 22.18
C LYS A 321 25.66 13.18 21.49
N LYS A 322 26.72 12.71 20.80
CA LYS A 322 26.91 11.32 20.34
C LYS A 322 26.42 10.29 21.38
N ARG A 323 25.67 9.27 20.94
CA ARG A 323 25.83 7.86 21.33
C ARG A 323 24.94 6.95 20.46
N GLU A 324 25.52 5.82 20.11
CA GLU A 324 24.98 4.73 19.30
C GLU A 324 23.63 4.23 19.83
N LEU A 325 22.68 3.96 18.94
CA LEU A 325 21.47 3.22 19.24
C LEU A 325 21.75 1.73 19.04
N ASN A 326 22.22 1.08 20.11
CA ASN A 326 22.16 -0.38 20.22
C ASN A 326 20.74 -0.77 20.61
N PHE A 327 20.08 -1.58 19.77
CA PHE A 327 18.84 -2.26 20.14
C PHE A 327 19.18 -3.43 21.06
N THR A 328 18.84 -3.33 22.34
CA THR A 328 18.82 -4.50 23.25
C THR A 328 17.41 -5.03 23.36
N PHE A 329 17.23 -6.29 22.96
CA PHE A 329 16.06 -7.11 23.25
C PHE A 329 16.10 -7.57 24.71
N SER A 330 14.94 -7.74 25.34
CA SER A 330 14.80 -8.46 26.60
C SER A 330 13.89 -9.65 26.33
N ASP A 331 14.35 -10.83 26.77
CA ASP A 331 13.70 -12.14 26.59
C ASP A 331 12.27 -12.20 27.13
#